data_AF-A0A7W0VN16-F1
#
_entry.id   AF-A0A7W0VN16-F1
#
_cell.length_a   1.000
_cell.length_b   1.000
_cell.length_c   1.000
_cell.angle_alpha   90.00
_cell.angle_beta   90.00
_cell.angle_gamma   90.00
#
_symmetry.space_group_name_H-M   'P 1'
#
loop_
_entity.id
_entity.type
_entity.pdbx_description
1 polymer ?
#
loop_
_entity_poly.entity_id
_entity_poly.type
_entity_poly.pdbx_seq_one_letter_code
_entity_poly.pdbx_strand_id
1 'polypeptide(L)'
;MQKKHLAALASVLFGACTSSDGEGTTSSEIRGDAAFRDAATDHSGNARQPAAPTQSTKLSIVMHGSGQFSTSGLDPRCALDPSGQFEATFTSTANLANDSAYLATLASGSGRVTTLSGCELPDVTSMIIVDAKLRAEIAATTQSCSMYCAASARADAEAQCGATASAASCRESAEASAQAACTTTCTTQSRFIIAEASLATSLFGGLDFQDLQGAAIGDLEANLTFDHLEQ
;
A
#
# COMPACT_ATOMS: atom_id res chain seq x y z
N MET A 1 25.62 -32.49 20.09
CA MET A 1 26.88 -32.41 19.31
C MET A 1 27.11 -30.96 18.93
N GLN A 2 28.02 -30.28 19.62
CA GLN A 2 28.38 -28.88 19.38
C GLN A 2 29.41 -28.79 18.24
N LYS A 3 29.19 -27.93 17.25
CA LYS A 3 30.23 -27.52 16.29
C LYS A 3 30.53 -26.04 16.48
N LYS A 4 31.78 -25.80 16.89
CA LYS A 4 32.45 -24.49 16.99
C LYS A 4 32.96 -24.10 15.60
N HIS A 5 32.69 -22.88 15.15
CA HIS A 5 33.41 -22.22 14.06
C HIS A 5 33.69 -20.78 14.51
N LEU A 6 34.88 -20.53 15.06
CA LEU A 6 36.05 -19.94 14.38
C LEU A 6 35.78 -18.53 13.83
N ALA A 7 36.19 -17.56 14.64
CA ALA A 7 36.38 -16.16 14.28
C ALA A 7 37.44 -16.05 13.17
N ALA A 8 37.14 -15.23 12.15
CA ALA A 8 38.11 -14.77 11.16
C ALA A 8 38.19 -13.24 11.22
N LEU A 9 39.42 -12.78 11.44
CA LEU A 9 39.87 -11.40 11.50
C LEU A 9 40.12 -10.86 10.07
N ALA A 10 39.97 -9.54 9.93
CA ALA A 10 40.69 -8.64 9.01
C ALA A 10 40.31 -8.62 7.51
N SER A 11 39.82 -7.45 7.06
CA SER A 11 40.61 -6.50 6.25
C SER A 11 39.75 -5.30 5.86
N VAL A 12 40.07 -4.12 6.42
CA VAL A 12 39.46 -2.83 6.01
C VAL A 12 40.23 -2.33 4.79
N LEU A 13 39.65 -2.52 3.60
CA LEU A 13 40.10 -1.84 2.38
C LEU A 13 39.43 -0.46 2.32
N PHE A 14 40.23 0.59 2.43
CA PHE A 14 39.86 1.94 2.05
C PHE A 14 39.77 2.03 0.53
N GLY A 15 38.60 1.70 -0.02
CA GLY A 15 38.24 2.03 -1.39
C GLY A 15 37.80 3.49 -1.47
N ALA A 16 38.61 4.33 -2.10
CA ALA A 16 38.20 5.67 -2.50
C ALA A 16 37.05 5.55 -3.51
N CYS A 17 35.85 5.98 -3.11
CA CYS A 17 34.72 6.15 -4.03
C CYS A 17 35.08 7.27 -5.02
N THR A 18 35.35 6.89 -6.27
CA THR A 18 35.24 7.81 -7.40
C THR A 18 33.75 8.10 -7.59
N SER A 19 33.33 9.29 -7.16
CA SER A 19 32.01 9.85 -7.44
C SER A 19 31.85 10.00 -8.94
N SER A 20 31.16 9.03 -9.53
CA SER A 20 30.67 9.12 -10.90
C SER A 20 29.39 9.94 -10.83
N ASP A 21 29.44 11.17 -11.34
CA ASP A 21 28.29 12.04 -11.55
C ASP A 21 27.40 11.43 -12.65
N GLY A 22 26.69 10.35 -12.30
CA GLY A 22 25.56 9.87 -13.08
C GLY A 22 24.36 10.72 -12.68
N GLU A 23 23.68 11.31 -13.66
CA GLU A 23 22.36 11.93 -13.51
C GLU A 23 21.46 10.96 -12.75
N GLY A 24 21.40 11.13 -11.43
CA GLY A 24 20.61 10.31 -10.54
C GLY A 24 19.17 10.67 -10.79
N THR A 25 18.50 9.91 -11.65
CA THR A 25 17.05 9.81 -11.60
C THR A 25 16.70 9.51 -10.15
N THR A 26 16.10 10.48 -9.46
CA THR A 26 15.49 10.29 -8.14
C THR A 26 14.34 9.31 -8.32
N SER A 27 14.66 8.03 -8.33
CA SER A 27 13.67 6.96 -8.31
C SER A 27 13.18 6.83 -6.88
N SER A 28 11.90 7.14 -6.66
CA SER A 28 11.21 6.77 -5.42
C SER A 28 10.78 5.32 -5.54
N GLU A 29 11.22 4.47 -4.62
CA GLU A 29 10.84 3.06 -4.63
C GLU A 29 9.79 2.73 -3.57
N ILE A 30 8.73 2.02 -3.93
CA ILE A 30 7.81 1.44 -2.94
C ILE A 30 8.06 -0.07 -2.86
N ARG A 31 8.38 -0.56 -1.66
CA ARG A 31 8.59 -1.98 -1.33
C ARG A 31 7.62 -2.44 -0.24
N GLY A 32 7.30 -3.72 -0.24
CA GLY A 32 6.57 -4.36 0.85
C GLY A 32 5.87 -5.64 0.40
N ASP A 33 5.34 -6.37 1.38
CA ASP A 33 4.58 -7.59 1.12
C ASP A 33 3.11 -7.27 0.84
N ALA A 34 2.49 -8.05 -0.05
CA ALA A 34 1.08 -7.92 -0.39
C ALA A 34 0.35 -9.24 -0.15
N ALA A 35 -0.61 -9.25 0.78
CA ALA A 35 -1.35 -10.46 1.14
C ALA A 35 -2.83 -10.16 1.38
N PHE A 36 -3.69 -11.17 1.17
CA PHE A 36 -5.05 -11.13 1.71
C PHE A 36 -5.03 -11.28 3.22
N ARG A 37 -6.06 -10.76 3.90
CA ARG A 37 -6.32 -11.12 5.29
C ARG A 37 -6.53 -12.63 5.38
N ASP A 38 -5.56 -13.33 5.98
CA ASP A 38 -5.51 -14.79 6.07
C ASP A 38 -5.17 -15.23 7.49
N ALA A 39 -5.44 -16.48 7.83
CA ALA A 39 -5.01 -17.09 9.07
C ALA A 39 -3.49 -17.29 9.07
N ALA A 40 -2.87 -17.21 10.26
CA ALA A 40 -1.47 -17.55 10.42
C ALA A 40 -1.24 -19.07 10.41
N THR A 41 -2.31 -19.87 10.57
CA THR A 41 -2.23 -21.33 10.60
C THR A 41 -3.16 -22.04 9.62
N ASP A 42 -2.81 -23.28 9.28
CA ASP A 42 -3.67 -24.20 8.53
C ASP A 42 -4.74 -24.85 9.44
N HIS A 43 -5.59 -25.71 8.85
CA HIS A 43 -6.61 -26.44 9.63
C HIS A 43 -6.01 -27.27 10.77
N SER A 44 -4.77 -27.74 10.65
CA SER A 44 -4.06 -28.52 11.68
C SER A 44 -3.38 -27.64 12.74
N GLY A 45 -3.38 -26.31 12.56
CA GLY A 45 -2.71 -25.36 13.45
C GLY A 45 -1.21 -25.19 13.14
N ASN A 46 -0.73 -25.67 11.99
CA ASN A 46 0.65 -25.42 11.57
C ASN A 46 0.76 -24.05 10.92
N ALA A 47 1.93 -23.41 11.04
CA ALA A 47 2.19 -22.13 10.38
C ALA A 47 1.95 -22.21 8.87
N ARG A 48 1.33 -21.17 8.33
CA ARG A 48 0.99 -21.04 6.91
C ARG A 48 1.35 -19.64 6.43
N GLN A 49 1.80 -19.55 5.18
CA GLN A 49 1.98 -18.26 4.51
C GLN A 49 0.61 -17.71 4.06
N PRO A 50 0.32 -16.43 4.33
CA PRO A 50 -0.88 -15.76 3.81
C PRO A 50 -0.99 -15.87 2.29
N ALA A 51 -2.21 -15.99 1.77
CA ALA A 51 -2.44 -15.98 0.34
C ALA A 51 -2.10 -14.60 -0.27
N ALA A 52 -1.23 -14.57 -1.28
CA ALA A 52 -0.92 -13.38 -2.04
C ALA A 52 -1.81 -13.25 -3.29
N PRO A 53 -2.13 -12.03 -3.73
CA PRO A 53 -2.81 -11.79 -5.00
C PRO A 53 -1.90 -12.07 -6.21
N THR A 54 -2.48 -12.60 -7.29
CA THR A 54 -1.73 -13.01 -8.50
C THR A 54 -1.86 -12.04 -9.68
N GLN A 55 -2.51 -10.90 -9.48
CA GLN A 55 -2.79 -9.93 -10.55
C GLN A 55 -2.13 -8.58 -10.24
N SER A 56 -2.03 -7.72 -11.25
CA SER A 56 -1.57 -6.34 -11.06
C SER A 56 -2.51 -5.58 -10.12
N THR A 57 -1.92 -4.63 -9.41
CA THR A 57 -2.59 -3.82 -8.40
C THR A 57 -2.40 -2.35 -8.77
N LYS A 58 -3.50 -1.59 -8.74
CA LYS A 58 -3.42 -0.14 -8.83
C LYS A 58 -3.02 0.40 -7.46
N LEU A 59 -1.93 1.14 -7.40
CA LEU A 59 -1.47 1.82 -6.20
C LEU A 59 -1.79 3.30 -6.31
N SER A 60 -2.35 3.86 -5.24
CA SER A 60 -2.61 5.28 -5.09
C SER A 60 -2.00 5.76 -3.78
N ILE A 61 -1.21 6.82 -3.81
CA ILE A 61 -0.88 7.57 -2.59
C ILE A 61 -1.84 8.74 -2.52
N VAL A 62 -2.66 8.76 -1.47
CA VAL A 62 -3.58 9.86 -1.17
C VAL A 62 -3.01 10.61 0.02
N MET A 63 -2.67 11.87 -0.19
CA MET A 63 -2.18 12.76 0.85
C MET A 63 -3.22 13.82 1.14
N HIS A 64 -3.49 14.05 2.41
CA HIS A 64 -4.29 15.16 2.88
C HIS A 64 -3.39 16.17 3.58
N GLY A 65 -3.65 17.44 3.31
CA GLY A 65 -2.87 18.52 3.87
C GLY A 65 -3.63 19.82 3.94
N SER A 66 -2.98 20.82 4.51
CA SER A 66 -3.38 22.21 4.43
C SER A 66 -2.22 23.05 3.93
N GLY A 67 -2.51 24.13 3.23
CA GLY A 67 -1.49 24.96 2.62
C GLY A 67 -1.97 26.36 2.28
N GLN A 68 -1.03 27.18 1.80
CA GLN A 68 -1.35 28.47 1.19
C GLN A 68 -1.10 28.36 -0.31
N PHE A 69 -2.13 28.68 -1.09
CA PHE A 69 -2.08 28.73 -2.54
C PHE A 69 -2.47 30.12 -3.02
N SER A 70 -1.90 30.53 -4.15
CA SER A 70 -2.31 31.78 -4.78
C SER A 70 -3.72 31.61 -5.34
N THR A 71 -4.66 32.45 -4.91
CA THR A 71 -6.02 32.48 -5.49
C THR A 71 -6.05 33.12 -6.87
N SER A 72 -4.92 33.67 -7.36
CA SER A 72 -4.82 34.21 -8.70
C SER A 72 -5.03 33.12 -9.75
N GLY A 73 -6.12 33.19 -10.50
CA GLY A 73 -6.44 32.21 -11.55
C GLY A 73 -7.24 30.99 -11.08
N LEU A 74 -7.53 30.87 -9.79
CA LEU A 74 -8.48 29.88 -9.29
C LEU A 74 -9.92 30.31 -9.62
N ASP A 75 -10.76 29.34 -10.00
CA ASP A 75 -12.19 29.60 -10.15
C ASP A 75 -12.75 30.12 -8.81
N PRO A 76 -13.51 31.24 -8.79
CA PRO A 76 -14.07 31.81 -7.57
C PRO A 76 -14.89 30.83 -6.71
N ARG A 77 -15.42 29.76 -7.31
CA ARG A 77 -16.11 28.67 -6.59
C ARG A 77 -15.17 27.85 -5.70
N CYS A 78 -13.88 27.83 -6.05
CA CYS A 78 -12.81 27.13 -5.35
C CYS A 78 -12.16 27.98 -4.25
N ALA A 79 -12.37 29.31 -4.28
CA ALA A 79 -11.91 30.22 -3.24
C ALA A 79 -12.71 30.11 -1.93
N LEU A 80 -13.73 29.25 -1.89
CA LEU A 80 -14.62 29.01 -0.74
C LEU A 80 -14.10 27.97 0.24
N ASP A 81 -12.89 27.46 0.06
CA ASP A 81 -12.24 26.57 1.04
C ASP A 81 -11.26 27.38 1.92
N PRO A 82 -11.75 28.13 2.93
CA PRO A 82 -10.96 29.11 3.69
C PRO A 82 -9.85 28.46 4.53
N SER A 83 -9.85 27.13 4.62
CA SER A 83 -8.91 26.35 5.42
C SER A 83 -7.63 25.99 4.69
N GLY A 84 -7.56 26.24 3.37
CA GLY A 84 -6.41 25.86 2.55
C GLY A 84 -6.23 24.34 2.44
N GLN A 85 -7.28 23.56 2.73
CA GLN A 85 -7.23 22.10 2.68
C GLN A 85 -7.14 21.59 1.24
N PHE A 86 -6.35 20.53 1.06
CA PHE A 86 -6.20 19.86 -0.22
C PHE A 86 -6.10 18.34 -0.04
N GLU A 87 -6.42 17.64 -1.11
CA GLU A 87 -6.12 16.24 -1.34
C GLU A 87 -5.18 16.15 -2.53
N ALA A 88 -4.06 15.44 -2.37
CA ALA A 88 -3.10 15.16 -3.41
C ALA A 88 -3.08 13.66 -3.69
N THR A 89 -3.47 13.27 -4.90
CA THR A 89 -3.60 11.87 -5.30
C THR A 89 -2.60 11.54 -6.40
N PHE A 90 -1.75 10.54 -6.12
CA PHE A 90 -0.71 10.03 -7.01
C PHE A 90 -1.03 8.58 -7.35
N THR A 91 -1.31 8.29 -8.62
CA THR A 91 -1.66 6.93 -9.05
C THR A 91 -0.52 6.31 -9.85
N SER A 92 -0.30 5.01 -9.64
CA SER A 92 0.53 4.16 -10.48
C SER A 92 0.00 2.72 -10.50
N THR A 93 0.54 1.87 -11.37
CA THR A 93 0.21 0.44 -11.41
C THR A 93 1.45 -0.35 -11.01
N ALA A 94 1.32 -1.19 -9.99
CA ALA A 94 2.37 -2.11 -9.57
C ALA A 94 2.04 -3.53 -10.01
N ASN A 95 3.06 -4.24 -10.48
CA ASN A 95 2.99 -5.68 -10.63
C ASN A 95 3.43 -6.28 -9.29
N LEU A 96 2.51 -6.98 -8.63
CA LEU A 96 2.84 -7.80 -7.47
C LEU A 96 3.45 -9.09 -8.00
N ALA A 97 4.76 -9.26 -7.83
CA ALA A 97 5.47 -10.45 -8.27
C ALA A 97 6.29 -11.02 -7.10
N ASN A 98 6.15 -12.33 -6.87
CA ASN A 98 6.88 -13.07 -5.84
C ASN A 98 6.69 -12.49 -4.42
N ASP A 99 5.44 -12.31 -3.99
CA ASP A 99 5.02 -11.81 -2.67
C ASP A 99 5.38 -10.34 -2.36
N SER A 100 6.23 -9.71 -3.20
CA SER A 100 6.64 -8.31 -3.07
C SER A 100 5.98 -7.39 -4.10
N ALA A 101 5.55 -6.21 -3.66
CA ALA A 101 5.22 -5.10 -4.53
C ALA A 101 6.49 -4.33 -4.88
N TYR A 102 6.79 -4.19 -6.18
CA TYR A 102 7.84 -3.28 -6.65
C TYR A 102 7.21 -2.21 -7.53
N LEU A 103 7.34 -0.96 -7.10
CA LEU A 103 7.01 0.20 -7.92
C LEU A 103 8.28 1.02 -8.15
N ALA A 104 8.82 0.94 -9.38
CA ALA A 104 10.04 1.66 -9.76
C ALA A 104 9.85 3.18 -9.79
N THR A 105 8.64 3.63 -10.12
CA THR A 105 8.30 5.05 -10.26
C THR A 105 6.78 5.24 -10.19
N LEU A 106 6.34 6.22 -9.40
CA LEU A 106 5.07 6.90 -9.66
C LEU A 106 5.23 7.67 -10.97
N ALA A 107 4.27 7.59 -11.89
CA ALA A 107 4.40 8.24 -13.18
C ALA A 107 4.56 9.76 -12.99
N SER A 108 5.66 10.34 -13.45
CA SER A 108 5.90 11.79 -13.42
C SER A 108 4.69 12.53 -14.02
N GLY A 109 4.08 13.45 -13.28
CA GLY A 109 2.89 14.19 -13.71
C GLY A 109 1.54 13.47 -13.53
N SER A 110 1.49 12.33 -12.85
CA SER A 110 0.20 11.69 -12.44
C SER A 110 -0.40 12.30 -11.18
N GLY A 111 0.39 13.06 -10.43
CA GLY A 111 -0.04 13.77 -9.23
C GLY A 111 -1.09 14.83 -9.55
N ARG A 112 -2.30 14.65 -9.01
CA ARG A 112 -3.35 15.68 -9.02
C ARG A 112 -3.49 16.22 -7.62
N VAL A 113 -3.37 17.53 -7.46
CA VAL A 113 -3.67 18.21 -6.21
C VAL A 113 -4.98 18.96 -6.38
N THR A 114 -5.97 18.62 -5.57
CA THR A 114 -7.31 19.19 -5.64
C THR A 114 -7.75 19.73 -4.29
N THR A 115 -8.51 20.81 -4.29
CA THR A 115 -9.27 21.23 -3.09
C THR A 115 -10.32 20.18 -2.75
N LEU A 116 -10.90 20.24 -1.54
CA LEU A 116 -12.02 19.37 -1.17
C LEU A 116 -13.27 19.63 -2.03
N SER A 117 -13.36 20.80 -2.65
CA SER A 117 -14.39 21.14 -3.63
C SER A 117 -14.11 20.59 -5.03
N GLY A 118 -13.03 19.82 -5.24
CA GLY A 118 -12.68 19.16 -6.50
C GLY A 118 -11.95 20.05 -7.51
N CYS A 119 -11.38 21.17 -7.07
CA CYS A 119 -10.68 22.09 -7.96
C CYS A 119 -9.20 21.78 -8.02
N GLU A 120 -8.65 21.58 -9.21
CA GLU A 120 -7.21 21.39 -9.39
C GLU A 120 -6.44 22.65 -8.97
N LEU A 121 -5.39 22.45 -8.17
CA LEU A 121 -4.50 23.49 -7.66
C LEU A 121 -3.22 23.48 -8.52
N PRO A 122 -3.07 24.40 -9.48
CA PRO A 122 -1.90 24.43 -10.35
C PRO A 122 -0.64 24.89 -9.61
N ASP A 123 -0.78 25.77 -8.62
CA ASP A 123 0.34 26.38 -7.89
C ASP A 123 0.07 26.37 -6.37
N VAL A 124 0.82 25.55 -5.63
CA VAL A 124 0.82 25.53 -4.16
C VAL A 124 2.15 26.07 -3.65
N THR A 125 2.12 27.17 -2.90
CA THR A 125 3.34 27.88 -2.45
C THR A 125 3.89 27.29 -1.15
N SER A 126 3.01 26.80 -0.28
CA SER A 126 3.40 26.11 0.95
C SER A 126 2.35 25.07 1.31
N MET A 127 2.79 23.97 1.90
CA MET A 127 1.90 22.92 2.37
C MET A 127 2.43 22.22 3.61
N ILE A 128 1.48 21.65 4.35
CA ILE A 128 1.69 20.78 5.49
C ILE A 128 0.87 19.53 5.20
N ILE A 129 1.57 18.40 5.03
CA ILE A 129 0.92 17.09 4.90
C ILE A 129 0.58 16.61 6.31
N VAL A 130 -0.70 16.37 6.56
CA VAL A 130 -1.22 15.92 7.86
C VAL A 130 -1.54 14.44 7.88
N ASP A 131 -1.82 13.86 6.70
CA ASP A 131 -2.10 12.45 6.52
C ASP A 131 -1.64 11.99 5.15
N ALA A 132 -1.16 10.76 5.08
CA ALA A 132 -0.74 10.14 3.84
C ALA A 132 -1.10 8.65 3.91
N LYS A 133 -1.80 8.16 2.89
CA LYS A 133 -2.27 6.79 2.80
C LYS A 133 -1.83 6.19 1.48
N LEU A 134 -1.20 5.03 1.55
CA LEU A 134 -1.05 4.14 0.41
C LEU A 134 -2.30 3.27 0.33
N ARG A 135 -3.00 3.36 -0.79
CA ARG A 135 -4.18 2.56 -1.12
C ARG A 135 -3.86 1.66 -2.31
N ALA A 136 -4.09 0.38 -2.14
CA ALA A 136 -3.87 -0.64 -3.15
C ALA A 136 -5.19 -1.27 -3.56
N GLU A 137 -5.46 -1.34 -4.86
CA GLU A 137 -6.71 -1.79 -5.43
C GLU A 137 -6.49 -2.98 -6.37
N ILE A 138 -7.15 -4.08 -6.05
CA ILE A 138 -7.18 -5.30 -6.86
C ILE A 138 -8.57 -5.43 -7.47
N ALA A 139 -8.66 -5.53 -8.80
CA ALA A 139 -9.91 -5.81 -9.47
C ALA A 139 -10.57 -7.08 -8.91
N ALA A 140 -11.82 -6.97 -8.48
CA ALA A 140 -12.59 -8.08 -7.92
C ALA A 140 -13.06 -9.03 -9.04
N THR A 141 -12.14 -9.84 -9.57
CA THR A 141 -12.45 -10.93 -10.49
C THR A 141 -12.98 -12.15 -9.72
N THR A 142 -13.60 -13.12 -10.40
CA THR A 142 -13.97 -14.40 -9.77
C THR A 142 -12.80 -15.08 -9.09
N GLN A 143 -11.60 -15.00 -9.70
CA GLN A 143 -10.38 -15.58 -9.11
C GLN A 143 -9.99 -14.85 -7.83
N SER A 144 -9.87 -13.52 -7.87
CA SER A 144 -9.47 -12.71 -6.72
C SER A 144 -10.48 -12.81 -5.56
N CYS A 145 -11.78 -12.81 -5.87
CA CYS A 145 -12.82 -12.98 -4.86
C CYS A 145 -12.83 -14.38 -4.24
N SER A 146 -12.59 -15.43 -5.03
CA SER A 146 -12.45 -16.79 -4.48
C SER A 146 -11.27 -16.90 -3.51
N MET A 147 -10.12 -16.32 -3.90
CA MET A 147 -8.92 -16.29 -3.04
C MET A 147 -9.15 -15.49 -1.76
N TYR A 148 -9.71 -14.27 -1.88
CA TYR A 148 -10.07 -13.43 -0.75
C TYR A 148 -11.07 -14.11 0.18
N CYS A 149 -12.14 -14.70 -0.35
CA CYS A 149 -13.14 -15.40 0.46
C CYS A 149 -12.54 -16.56 1.24
N ALA A 150 -11.67 -17.35 0.61
CA ALA A 150 -11.01 -18.46 1.28
C ALA A 150 -10.04 -17.97 2.38
N ALA A 151 -9.26 -16.92 2.11
CA ALA A 151 -8.35 -16.32 3.08
C ALA A 151 -9.09 -15.68 4.26
N SER A 152 -10.11 -14.86 3.98
CA SER A 152 -10.97 -14.23 4.98
C SER A 152 -11.64 -15.29 5.85
N ALA A 153 -12.20 -16.35 5.26
CA ALA A 153 -12.87 -17.41 6.00
C ALA A 153 -11.91 -18.13 6.97
N ARG A 154 -10.66 -18.36 6.56
CA ARG A 154 -9.62 -18.89 7.45
C ARG A 154 -9.31 -17.93 8.60
N ALA A 155 -9.09 -16.66 8.29
CA ALA A 155 -8.80 -15.64 9.30
C ALA A 155 -9.93 -15.54 10.34
N ASP A 156 -11.18 -15.54 9.89
CA ASP A 156 -12.36 -15.48 10.76
C ASP A 156 -12.50 -16.74 11.61
N ALA A 157 -12.23 -17.92 11.03
CA ALA A 157 -12.22 -19.19 11.74
C ALA A 157 -11.11 -19.26 12.83
N GLU A 158 -9.90 -18.79 12.52
CA GLU A 158 -8.80 -18.71 13.47
C GLU A 158 -9.10 -17.70 14.59
N ALA A 159 -9.69 -16.54 14.27
CA ALA A 159 -10.10 -15.56 15.26
C ALA A 159 -11.19 -16.11 16.21
N GLN A 160 -12.11 -16.91 15.69
CA GLN A 160 -13.20 -17.50 16.47
C GLN A 160 -12.74 -18.68 17.34
N CYS A 161 -11.91 -19.58 16.79
CA CYS A 161 -11.56 -20.86 17.41
C CYS A 161 -10.15 -20.91 18.02
N GLY A 162 -9.30 -19.93 17.71
CA GLY A 162 -7.87 -19.93 18.03
C GLY A 162 -7.01 -20.79 17.08
N ALA A 163 -5.68 -20.64 17.18
CA ALA A 163 -4.70 -21.26 16.28
C ALA A 163 -4.12 -22.62 16.76
N THR A 164 -4.74 -23.27 17.76
CA THR A 164 -4.19 -24.51 18.35
C THR A 164 -4.61 -25.77 17.58
N ALA A 165 -3.80 -26.84 17.62
CA ALA A 165 -4.16 -28.12 17.01
C ALA A 165 -5.49 -28.71 17.55
N SER A 166 -5.79 -28.50 18.84
CA SER A 166 -7.04 -28.94 19.46
C SER A 166 -8.29 -28.22 18.95
N ALA A 167 -8.14 -27.06 18.30
CA ALA A 167 -9.23 -26.28 17.72
C ALA A 167 -9.48 -26.58 16.22
N ALA A 168 -8.82 -27.60 15.66
CA ALA A 168 -8.90 -27.94 14.23
C ALA A 168 -10.34 -28.15 13.72
N SER A 169 -11.15 -28.95 14.41
CA SER A 169 -12.54 -29.21 14.00
C SER A 169 -13.45 -27.99 14.11
N CYS A 170 -13.19 -27.11 15.07
CA CYS A 170 -13.86 -25.81 15.18
C CYS A 170 -13.52 -24.93 13.98
N ARG A 171 -12.23 -24.79 13.65
CA ARG A 171 -11.78 -23.99 12.49
C ARG A 171 -12.35 -24.51 11.18
N GLU A 172 -12.30 -25.81 10.95
CA GLU A 172 -12.86 -26.42 9.73
C GLU A 172 -14.36 -26.10 9.56
N SER A 173 -15.14 -26.19 10.64
CA SER A 173 -16.57 -25.87 10.62
C SER A 173 -16.84 -24.37 10.44
N ALA A 174 -16.07 -23.52 11.11
CA ALA A 174 -16.19 -22.06 11.02
C ALA A 174 -15.77 -21.54 9.64
N GLU A 175 -14.68 -22.07 9.08
CA GLU A 175 -14.20 -21.73 7.74
C GLU A 175 -15.21 -22.14 6.66
N ALA A 176 -15.73 -23.37 6.71
CA ALA A 176 -16.75 -23.81 5.76
C ALA A 176 -18.00 -22.91 5.80
N SER A 177 -18.40 -22.48 7.00
CA SER A 177 -19.54 -21.57 7.19
C SER A 177 -19.26 -20.17 6.63
N ALA A 178 -18.08 -19.59 6.94
CA ALA A 178 -17.68 -18.28 6.46
C ALA A 178 -17.46 -18.25 4.95
N GLN A 179 -16.87 -19.30 4.38
CA GLN A 179 -16.64 -19.42 2.94
C GLN A 179 -17.97 -19.54 2.18
N ALA A 180 -18.94 -20.29 2.70
CA ALA A 180 -20.28 -20.41 2.10
C ALA A 180 -21.06 -19.09 2.15
N ALA A 181 -20.82 -18.24 3.15
CA ALA A 181 -21.43 -16.91 3.26
C ALA A 181 -20.75 -15.86 2.36
N CYS A 182 -19.53 -16.11 1.89
CA CYS A 182 -18.76 -15.16 1.10
C CYS A 182 -19.16 -15.19 -0.39
N THR A 183 -19.31 -14.01 -0.99
CA THR A 183 -19.66 -13.90 -2.41
C THR A 183 -18.42 -14.10 -3.28
N THR A 184 -18.35 -15.24 -3.99
CA THR A 184 -17.22 -15.58 -4.87
C THR A 184 -17.40 -15.08 -6.31
N THR A 185 -18.62 -14.72 -6.71
CA THR A 185 -18.93 -14.18 -8.03
C THR A 185 -18.93 -12.66 -7.99
N CYS A 186 -17.76 -12.08 -8.25
CA CYS A 186 -17.58 -10.65 -8.45
C CYS A 186 -17.54 -10.37 -9.96
N THR A 187 -18.66 -9.96 -10.55
CA THR A 187 -18.80 -9.73 -12.00
C THR A 187 -18.95 -8.25 -12.36
N THR A 188 -19.15 -7.38 -11.37
CA THR A 188 -19.26 -5.94 -11.59
C THR A 188 -17.87 -5.32 -11.67
N GLN A 189 -17.56 -4.70 -12.80
CA GLN A 189 -16.26 -4.06 -13.09
C GLN A 189 -15.88 -2.92 -12.12
N SER A 190 -16.79 -2.47 -11.24
CA SER A 190 -16.53 -1.42 -10.26
C SER A 190 -16.07 -1.93 -8.88
N ARG A 191 -16.03 -3.25 -8.65
CA ARG A 191 -15.62 -3.78 -7.34
C ARG A 191 -14.11 -3.96 -7.24
N PHE A 192 -13.56 -3.55 -6.11
CA PHE A 192 -12.14 -3.71 -5.79
C PHE A 192 -11.99 -4.39 -4.43
N ILE A 193 -10.93 -5.17 -4.29
CA ILE A 193 -10.43 -5.59 -2.99
C ILE A 193 -9.34 -4.58 -2.61
N ILE A 194 -9.49 -3.96 -1.45
CA ILE A 194 -8.69 -2.82 -1.02
C ILE A 194 -7.73 -3.23 0.09
N ALA A 195 -6.51 -2.69 0.04
CA ALA A 195 -5.59 -2.62 1.17
C ALA A 195 -5.19 -1.16 1.38
N GLU A 196 -5.14 -0.71 2.63
CA GLU A 196 -4.70 0.64 2.99
C GLU A 196 -3.59 0.59 4.04
N ALA A 197 -2.58 1.44 3.88
CA ALA A 197 -1.51 1.62 4.84
C ALA A 197 -1.27 3.12 5.07
N SER A 198 -1.33 3.56 6.33
CA SER A 198 -0.94 4.92 6.71
C SER A 198 0.58 5.07 6.64
N LEU A 199 1.04 6.12 5.98
CA LEU A 199 2.43 6.49 5.89
C LEU A 199 2.74 7.54 6.97
N ALA A 200 3.88 7.40 7.63
CA ALA A 200 4.25 8.35 8.69
C ALA A 200 4.49 9.74 8.09
N THR A 201 3.84 10.76 8.65
CA THR A 201 3.96 12.17 8.18
C THR A 201 5.39 12.70 8.20
N SER A 202 6.25 12.13 9.06
CA SER A 202 7.68 12.43 9.13
C SER A 202 8.43 12.13 7.83
N LEU A 203 7.93 11.19 7.01
CA LEU A 203 8.51 10.87 5.70
C LEU A 203 8.35 12.03 4.71
N PHE A 204 7.35 12.88 4.93
CA PHE A 204 7.01 14.00 4.05
C PHE A 204 7.50 15.35 4.61
N GLY A 205 8.19 15.33 5.75
CA GLY A 205 8.74 16.53 6.36
C GLY A 205 9.86 17.11 5.51
N GLY A 206 9.54 18.14 4.72
CA GLY A 206 10.49 18.83 3.84
C GLY A 206 10.27 18.62 2.35
N LEU A 207 9.25 17.86 1.94
CA LEU A 207 8.84 17.82 0.54
C LEU A 207 8.17 19.13 0.18
N ASP A 208 8.67 19.79 -0.86
CA ASP A 208 7.95 20.88 -1.48
C ASP A 208 6.95 20.39 -2.54
N PHE A 209 6.19 21.31 -3.12
CA PHE A 209 5.19 20.95 -4.13
C PHE A 209 5.81 20.39 -5.42
N GLN A 210 7.00 20.85 -5.80
CA GLN A 210 7.68 20.35 -6.99
C GLN A 210 8.21 18.93 -6.76
N ASP A 211 8.73 18.65 -5.56
CA ASP A 211 9.13 17.29 -5.15
C ASP A 211 7.94 16.34 -5.18
N LEU A 212 6.79 16.79 -4.68
CA LEU A 212 5.55 16.01 -4.73
C LEU A 212 5.08 15.79 -6.17
N GLN A 213 5.05 16.83 -7.02
CA GLN A 213 4.68 16.69 -8.44
C GLN A 213 5.64 15.79 -9.23
N GLY A 214 6.93 15.82 -8.90
CA GLY A 214 7.94 14.92 -9.43
C GLY A 214 7.83 13.49 -8.87
N ALA A 215 6.94 13.28 -7.91
CA ALA A 215 6.77 12.04 -7.15
C ALA A 215 8.08 11.57 -6.49
N ALA A 216 8.92 12.52 -6.09
CA ALA A 216 10.17 12.32 -5.36
C ALA A 216 9.90 12.12 -3.86
N ILE A 217 9.00 11.19 -3.52
CA ILE A 217 8.61 10.89 -2.14
C ILE A 217 9.71 10.07 -1.41
N GLY A 218 10.69 9.56 -2.15
CA GLY A 218 11.75 8.70 -1.62
C GLY A 218 11.31 7.24 -1.51
N ASP A 219 12.11 6.44 -0.81
CA ASP A 219 11.83 5.02 -0.64
C ASP A 219 10.79 4.82 0.48
N LEU A 220 9.72 4.08 0.17
CA LEU A 220 8.63 3.76 1.08
C LEU A 220 8.57 2.24 1.30
N GLU A 221 8.51 1.82 2.56
CA GLU A 221 8.20 0.44 2.93
C GLU A 221 6.78 0.35 3.50
N ALA A 222 5.90 -0.42 2.87
CA ALA A 222 4.52 -0.59 3.30
C ALA A 222 4.00 -2.00 3.00
N ASN A 223 3.66 -2.74 4.06
CA ASN A 223 2.99 -4.03 3.94
C ASN A 223 1.49 -3.82 3.76
N LEU A 224 0.92 -4.46 2.74
CA LEU A 224 -0.47 -4.29 2.32
C LEU A 224 -1.28 -5.55 2.64
N THR A 225 -2.31 -5.39 3.47
CA THR A 225 -3.27 -6.45 3.76
C THR A 225 -4.61 -6.13 3.09
N PHE A 226 -4.99 -6.93 2.09
CA PHE A 226 -6.27 -6.83 1.41
C PHE A 226 -7.37 -7.44 2.28
N ASP A 227 -8.19 -6.59 2.88
CA ASP A 227 -9.08 -6.98 3.98
C ASP A 227 -10.56 -6.68 3.76
N HIS A 228 -10.93 -5.90 2.73
CA HIS A 228 -12.33 -5.63 2.42
C HIS A 228 -12.60 -5.41 0.92
N LEU A 229 -13.88 -5.53 0.56
CA LEU A 229 -14.44 -5.26 -0.77
C LEU A 229 -15.11 -3.89 -0.78
N GLU A 230 -14.80 -3.08 -1.79
CA GLU A 230 -15.42 -1.76 -2.04
C GLU A 230 -16.08 -1.72 -3.43
N GLN A 231 -17.07 -0.83 -3.62
CA GLN A 231 -17.90 -0.70 -4.84
C GLN A 231 -17.71 0.64 -5.55
#